data_AF-A0A160P8S9-F1
#
_entry.id   AF-A0A160P8S9-F1
#
_cell.length_a   1.000
_cell.length_b   1.000
_cell.length_c   1.000
_cell.angle_alpha   90.00
_cell.angle_beta   90.00
_cell.angle_gamma   90.00
#
_symmetry.space_group_name_H-M   'P 1'
#
loop_
_entity.id
_entity.type
_entity.pdbx_description
1 polymer ?
#
loop_
_entity_poly.entity_id
_entity_poly.type
_entity_poly.pdbx_seq_one_letter_code
_entity_poly.pdbx_strand_id
1 'polypeptide(L)'
;MGEYTKELRTDPSAVPVSMRLPMADMIADYGSDVHQILGKKMDGPTDFNQLEIDRGDLTRIIRSTAEDPNAFKAIHGSQSVVMGEGLARFPEESFRKEDPELRAWVKQSASVFGHLDGVRGDVIYDLGQAEKDANNWNKMVNYHVVGGLLTPIPIVGDGVQRIVDWGLSGSVNDSNAKVDAETRENMIKHYDQGQTQIYETLRKAALERGLTEAELDASPGEYEDHLQSITEQWYQNGMQDADKSMGQ
;
A
#
# COMPACT_ATOMS: atom_id res chain seq x y z
N MET A 1 21.50 3.77 -12.08
CA MET A 1 20.52 2.77 -11.62
C MET A 1 20.79 1.35 -12.11
N GLY A 2 21.37 1.13 -13.30
CA GLY A 2 21.49 -0.21 -13.92
C GLY A 2 22.50 -1.23 -13.35
N GLU A 3 23.36 -0.87 -12.39
CA GLU A 3 24.24 -1.85 -11.70
C GLU A 3 23.53 -2.45 -10.47
N TYR A 4 22.91 -1.62 -9.63
CA TYR A 4 22.13 -2.08 -8.46
C TYR A 4 20.92 -2.96 -8.82
N THR A 5 20.24 -2.68 -9.94
CA THR A 5 19.09 -3.52 -10.37
C THR A 5 19.49 -4.89 -10.89
N LYS A 6 20.75 -5.09 -11.32
CA LYS A 6 21.27 -6.42 -11.67
C LYS A 6 21.60 -7.23 -10.43
N GLU A 7 22.23 -6.61 -9.44
CA GLU A 7 22.54 -7.26 -8.16
C GLU A 7 21.27 -7.68 -7.43
N LEU A 8 20.23 -6.84 -7.42
CA LEU A 8 18.92 -7.15 -6.82
C LEU A 8 18.18 -8.33 -7.47
N ARG A 9 18.58 -8.77 -8.67
CA ARG A 9 18.04 -9.99 -9.30
C ARG A 9 18.69 -11.26 -8.75
N THR A 10 19.84 -11.13 -8.09
CA THR A 10 20.63 -12.24 -7.57
C THR A 10 20.82 -12.19 -6.05
N ASP A 11 20.68 -11.02 -5.45
CA ASP A 11 20.78 -10.75 -4.01
C ASP A 11 19.61 -9.86 -3.57
N PRO A 12 18.56 -10.42 -2.95
CA PRO A 12 17.41 -9.66 -2.48
C PRO A 12 17.75 -8.71 -1.31
N SER A 13 18.93 -8.84 -0.68
CA SER A 13 19.41 -8.01 0.44
C SER A 13 20.46 -6.96 0.00
N ALA A 14 20.58 -6.70 -1.31
CA ALA A 14 21.62 -5.83 -1.86
C ALA A 14 21.60 -4.37 -1.35
N VAL A 15 20.49 -3.87 -0.80
CA VAL A 15 20.46 -2.56 -0.12
C VAL A 15 21.06 -2.70 1.29
N PRO A 16 22.22 -2.06 1.57
CA PRO A 16 22.86 -2.16 2.88
C PRO A 16 21.96 -1.63 3.99
N VAL A 17 22.03 -2.23 5.19
CA VAL A 17 21.19 -1.84 6.36
C VAL A 17 21.21 -0.32 6.61
N SER A 18 22.38 0.31 6.53
CA SER A 18 22.54 1.77 6.73
C SER A 18 21.86 2.64 5.66
N MET A 19 21.52 2.07 4.50
CA MET A 19 20.86 2.75 3.39
C MET A 19 19.36 2.52 3.34
N ARG A 20 18.80 1.57 4.10
CA ARG A 20 17.36 1.22 4.01
C ARG A 20 16.44 2.37 4.39
N LEU A 21 16.70 3.05 5.49
CA LEU A 21 15.90 4.23 5.89
C LEU A 21 16.03 5.39 4.88
N PRO A 22 17.23 5.86 4.51
CA PRO A 22 17.36 6.89 3.46
C PRO A 22 16.72 6.50 2.13
N MET A 23 16.75 5.21 1.76
CA MET A 23 16.10 4.70 0.56
C MET A 23 14.58 4.77 0.69
N ALA A 24 14.02 4.40 1.85
CA ALA A 24 12.60 4.51 2.09
C ALA A 24 12.11 5.97 2.10
N ASP A 25 12.88 6.89 2.68
CA ASP A 25 12.58 8.33 2.62
C ASP A 25 12.54 8.81 1.16
N MET A 26 13.52 8.42 0.35
CA MET A 26 13.52 8.73 -1.08
C MET A 26 12.30 8.12 -1.79
N ILE A 27 11.97 6.85 -1.55
CA ILE A 27 10.80 6.20 -2.16
C ILE A 27 9.50 6.92 -1.73
N ALA A 28 9.40 7.34 -0.47
CA ALA A 28 8.25 8.07 0.07
C ALA A 28 8.10 9.47 -0.54
N ASP A 29 9.21 10.19 -0.75
CA ASP A 29 9.21 11.51 -1.41
C ASP A 29 8.70 11.44 -2.86
N TYR A 30 8.94 10.31 -3.54
CA TYR A 30 8.37 10.02 -4.88
C TYR A 30 7.06 9.22 -4.81
N GLY A 31 6.29 9.37 -3.73
CA GLY A 31 5.12 8.56 -3.44
C GLY A 31 4.13 8.46 -4.60
N SER A 32 3.82 9.56 -5.30
CA SER A 32 2.89 9.57 -6.44
C SER A 32 3.43 8.83 -7.67
N ASP A 33 4.73 8.93 -7.95
CA ASP A 33 5.38 8.19 -9.03
C ASP A 33 5.39 6.69 -8.71
N VAL A 34 5.75 6.33 -7.48
CA VAL A 34 5.70 4.94 -6.98
C VAL A 34 4.29 4.37 -7.10
N HIS A 35 3.27 5.14 -6.70
CA HIS A 35 1.87 4.76 -6.84
C HIS A 35 1.52 4.47 -8.30
N GLN A 36 2.01 5.31 -9.21
CA GLN A 36 1.76 5.15 -10.64
C GLN A 36 2.46 3.91 -11.22
N ILE A 37 3.74 3.71 -10.89
CA ILE A 37 4.56 2.60 -11.40
C ILE A 37 4.00 1.25 -10.93
N LEU A 38 3.67 1.14 -9.64
CA LEU A 38 3.10 -0.09 -9.07
C LEU A 38 1.64 -0.28 -9.49
N GLY A 39 0.84 0.79 -9.52
CA GLY A 39 -0.60 0.74 -9.78
C GLY A 39 -1.02 0.68 -11.25
N LYS A 40 -0.17 1.10 -12.20
CA LYS A 40 -0.47 1.11 -13.65
C LYS A 40 0.60 0.39 -14.46
N LYS A 41 0.19 -0.37 -15.48
CA LYS A 41 1.13 -0.84 -16.50
C LYS A 41 1.48 0.34 -17.38
N MET A 42 2.69 0.86 -17.23
CA MET A 42 3.15 2.05 -17.92
C MET A 42 4.06 1.71 -19.08
N ASP A 43 3.87 2.40 -20.21
CA ASP A 43 4.73 2.34 -21.40
C ASP A 43 5.48 3.68 -21.58
N GLY A 44 6.09 4.19 -20.50
CA GLY A 44 6.77 5.49 -20.51
C GLY A 44 6.99 6.08 -19.11
N PRO A 45 7.43 7.34 -19.04
CA PRO A 45 7.72 8.01 -17.78
C PRO A 45 6.44 8.31 -16.98
N THR A 46 6.59 8.49 -15.67
CA THR A 46 5.49 8.92 -14.78
C THR A 46 5.04 10.34 -15.05
N ASP A 47 3.81 10.67 -14.67
CA ASP A 47 3.20 11.98 -14.93
C ASP A 47 3.83 13.08 -14.05
N PHE A 48 4.26 12.74 -12.83
CA PHE A 48 4.68 13.71 -11.82
C PHE A 48 6.12 14.18 -12.01
N ASN A 49 7.07 13.23 -12.01
CA ASN A 49 8.51 13.54 -12.06
C ASN A 49 9.21 12.97 -13.29
N GLN A 50 8.46 12.48 -14.29
CA GLN A 50 9.00 11.88 -15.51
C GLN A 50 9.98 10.74 -15.23
N LEU A 51 9.71 9.97 -14.17
CA LEU A 51 10.54 8.84 -13.77
C LEU A 51 10.29 7.65 -14.69
N GLU A 52 11.36 7.08 -15.20
CA GLU A 52 11.35 5.86 -16.01
C GLU A 52 12.13 4.78 -15.26
N ILE A 53 11.40 3.94 -14.54
CA ILE A 53 11.92 2.76 -13.85
C ILE A 53 11.01 1.58 -14.15
N ASP A 54 11.62 0.43 -14.45
CA ASP A 54 10.87 -0.81 -14.59
C ASP A 54 10.18 -1.15 -13.27
N ARG A 55 8.91 -1.56 -13.35
CA ARG A 55 8.12 -1.91 -12.17
C ARG A 55 8.80 -3.01 -11.36
N GLY A 56 9.33 -4.05 -12.02
CA GLY A 56 9.99 -5.15 -11.34
C GLY A 56 11.27 -4.70 -10.64
N ASP A 57 12.05 -3.81 -11.26
CA ASP A 57 13.21 -3.20 -10.63
C ASP A 57 12.82 -2.36 -9.40
N LEU A 58 11.75 -1.55 -9.47
CA LEU A 58 11.23 -0.81 -8.31
C LEU A 58 10.77 -1.77 -7.20
N THR A 59 10.02 -2.82 -7.53
CA THR A 59 9.55 -3.83 -6.57
C THR A 59 10.73 -4.47 -5.82
N ARG A 60 11.81 -4.82 -6.52
CA ARG A 60 13.01 -5.41 -5.88
C ARG A 60 13.75 -4.40 -4.97
N ILE A 61 13.80 -3.13 -5.36
CA ILE A 61 14.38 -2.07 -4.51
C ILE A 61 13.54 -1.92 -3.22
N ILE A 62 12.21 -1.86 -3.36
CA ILE A 62 11.28 -1.76 -2.22
C ILE A 62 11.46 -2.98 -1.32
N ARG A 63 11.54 -4.19 -1.90
CA ARG A 63 11.79 -5.42 -1.16
C ARG A 63 13.08 -5.38 -0.34
N SER A 64 14.21 -5.08 -0.97
CA SER A 64 15.49 -5.03 -0.25
C SER A 64 15.48 -3.97 0.86
N THR A 65 14.79 -2.86 0.62
CA THR A 65 14.59 -1.79 1.59
C THR A 65 13.69 -2.21 2.76
N ALA A 66 12.63 -2.97 2.48
CA ALA A 66 11.60 -3.40 3.43
C ALA A 66 12.06 -4.46 4.45
N GLU A 67 13.29 -4.98 4.31
CA GLU A 67 13.92 -5.77 5.38
C GLU A 67 14.10 -4.97 6.68
N ASP A 68 14.13 -3.63 6.62
CA ASP A 68 13.92 -2.78 7.80
C ASP A 68 12.41 -2.47 7.95
N PRO A 69 11.75 -2.91 9.05
CA PRO A 69 10.34 -2.62 9.31
C PRO A 69 9.98 -1.13 9.26
N ASN A 70 10.87 -0.25 9.72
CA ASN A 70 10.62 1.20 9.71
C ASN A 70 10.68 1.77 8.30
N ALA A 71 11.56 1.22 7.46
CA ALA A 71 11.66 1.58 6.05
C ALA A 71 10.40 1.14 5.29
N PHE A 72 9.93 -0.10 5.49
CA PHE A 72 8.65 -0.56 4.93
C PHE A 72 7.49 0.35 5.37
N LYS A 73 7.42 0.69 6.65
CA LYS A 73 6.38 1.56 7.21
C LYS A 73 6.36 2.96 6.61
N ALA A 74 7.52 3.56 6.35
CA ALA A 74 7.60 4.85 5.67
C ALA A 74 7.07 4.76 4.23
N ILE A 75 7.48 3.72 3.49
CA ILE A 75 7.00 3.46 2.13
C ILE A 75 5.48 3.23 2.12
N HIS A 76 4.98 2.32 2.94
CA HIS A 76 3.55 2.02 3.02
C HIS A 76 2.72 3.23 3.46
N GLY A 77 3.19 3.96 4.48
CA GLY A 77 2.56 5.20 4.94
C GLY A 77 2.46 6.25 3.84
N SER A 78 3.51 6.41 3.00
CA SER A 78 3.45 7.33 1.86
C SER A 78 2.34 6.96 0.87
N GLN A 79 2.10 5.67 0.64
CA GLN A 79 1.06 5.20 -0.27
C GLN A 79 -0.34 5.35 0.32
N SER A 80 -0.49 5.25 1.65
CA SER A 80 -1.72 5.63 2.35
C SER A 80 -2.06 7.12 2.16
N VAL A 81 -1.06 8.00 2.27
CA VAL A 81 -1.24 9.43 2.02
C VAL A 81 -1.67 9.67 0.58
N VAL A 82 -0.96 9.11 -0.40
CA VAL A 82 -1.29 9.27 -1.83
C VAL A 82 -2.71 8.80 -2.11
N MET A 83 -3.11 7.62 -1.62
CA MET A 83 -4.48 7.10 -1.76
C MET A 83 -5.51 8.08 -1.20
N GLY A 84 -5.30 8.56 0.03
CA GLY A 84 -6.20 9.48 0.71
C GLY A 84 -6.34 10.82 -0.02
N GLU A 85 -5.24 11.41 -0.47
CA GLU A 85 -5.22 12.62 -1.28
C GLU A 85 -5.93 12.43 -2.63
N GLY A 86 -5.72 11.29 -3.29
CA GLY A 86 -6.41 11.01 -4.54
C GLY A 86 -7.90 10.78 -4.34
N LEU A 87 -8.31 10.13 -3.24
CA LEU A 87 -9.73 9.97 -2.89
C LEU A 87 -10.39 11.30 -2.54
N ALA A 88 -9.64 12.27 -2.02
CA ALA A 88 -10.16 13.59 -1.67
C ALA A 88 -10.82 14.35 -2.83
N ARG A 89 -10.41 14.07 -4.07
CA ARG A 89 -10.88 14.82 -5.24
C ARG A 89 -12.28 14.42 -5.74
N PHE A 90 -12.79 13.26 -5.33
CA PHE A 90 -14.07 12.74 -5.82
C PHE A 90 -15.24 13.32 -5.01
N PRO A 91 -16.35 13.76 -5.63
CA PRO A 91 -17.56 14.17 -4.92
C PRO A 91 -18.35 12.96 -4.37
N GLU A 92 -19.37 13.23 -3.54
CA GLU A 92 -20.28 12.20 -3.01
C GLU A 92 -20.94 11.34 -4.10
N GLU A 93 -21.26 11.96 -5.23
CA GLU A 93 -21.97 11.29 -6.33
C GLU A 93 -21.15 10.17 -6.96
N SER A 94 -19.82 10.30 -6.96
CA SER A 94 -18.90 9.26 -7.44
C SER A 94 -18.98 7.97 -6.64
N PHE A 95 -19.46 8.03 -5.39
CA PHE A 95 -19.66 6.85 -4.53
C PHE A 95 -21.09 6.30 -4.60
N ARG A 96 -22.04 7.04 -5.19
CA ARG A 96 -23.43 6.60 -5.38
C ARG A 96 -23.67 5.98 -6.75
N LYS A 97 -22.88 6.36 -7.75
CA LYS A 97 -23.00 5.92 -9.15
C LYS A 97 -21.63 5.69 -9.75
N GLU A 98 -21.61 4.93 -10.84
CA GLU A 98 -20.39 4.66 -11.58
C GLU A 98 -19.64 5.95 -11.96
N ASP A 99 -18.42 6.06 -11.43
CA ASP A 99 -17.44 7.07 -11.80
C ASP A 99 -16.17 6.34 -12.31
N PRO A 100 -15.87 6.40 -13.62
CA PRO A 100 -14.72 5.73 -14.21
C PRO A 100 -13.38 6.17 -13.61
N GLU A 101 -13.25 7.43 -13.20
CA GLU A 101 -12.02 7.96 -12.62
C GLU A 101 -11.83 7.48 -11.18
N LEU A 102 -12.92 7.40 -10.40
CA LEU A 102 -12.87 6.80 -9.06
C LEU A 102 -12.50 5.33 -9.16
N ARG A 103 -13.20 4.56 -10.00
CA ARG A 103 -12.91 3.14 -10.22
C ARG A 103 -11.45 2.92 -10.64
N ALA A 104 -10.93 3.76 -11.54
CA ALA A 104 -9.53 3.70 -11.96
C ALA A 104 -8.56 4.02 -10.83
N TRP A 105 -8.88 4.98 -9.96
CA TRP A 105 -8.08 5.32 -8.79
C TRP A 105 -8.07 4.19 -7.76
N VAL A 106 -9.24 3.66 -7.40
CA VAL A 106 -9.40 2.54 -6.48
C VAL A 106 -8.64 1.31 -6.97
N LYS A 107 -8.78 0.98 -8.26
CA LYS A 107 -8.01 -0.08 -8.91
C LYS A 107 -6.48 0.10 -8.75
N GLN A 108 -5.98 1.31 -8.99
CA GLN A 108 -4.54 1.59 -8.88
C GLN A 108 -4.07 1.45 -7.44
N SER A 109 -4.77 2.06 -6.50
CA SER A 109 -4.46 1.96 -5.08
C SER A 109 -4.48 0.51 -4.59
N ALA A 110 -5.52 -0.26 -4.95
CA ALA A 110 -5.59 -1.69 -4.66
C ALA A 110 -4.36 -2.46 -5.16
N SER A 111 -3.96 -2.23 -6.40
CA SER A 111 -2.77 -2.88 -6.97
C SER A 111 -1.46 -2.48 -6.28
N VAL A 112 -1.35 -1.24 -5.77
CA VAL A 112 -0.19 -0.75 -5.01
C VAL A 112 -0.11 -1.44 -3.65
N PHE A 113 -1.19 -1.45 -2.88
CA PHE A 113 -1.20 -2.11 -1.57
C PHE A 113 -1.01 -3.63 -1.68
N GLY A 114 -1.57 -4.26 -2.71
CA GLY A 114 -1.27 -5.65 -3.02
C GLY A 114 0.22 -5.88 -3.29
N HIS A 115 0.87 -4.98 -4.04
CA HIS A 115 2.32 -5.08 -4.26
C HIS A 115 3.11 -4.99 -2.95
N LEU A 116 2.76 -4.04 -2.09
CA LEU A 116 3.45 -3.84 -0.82
C LEU A 116 3.25 -5.02 0.14
N ASP A 117 2.04 -5.59 0.20
CA ASP A 117 1.78 -6.76 1.04
C ASP A 117 2.43 -8.04 0.46
N GLY A 118 2.57 -8.16 -0.86
CA GLY A 118 3.40 -9.19 -1.49
C GLY A 118 4.88 -9.05 -1.10
N VAL A 119 5.44 -7.84 -1.20
CA VAL A 119 6.81 -7.55 -0.74
C VAL A 119 7.01 -7.89 0.73
N ARG A 120 6.08 -7.47 1.59
CA ARG A 120 6.09 -7.80 3.02
C ARG A 120 6.11 -9.30 3.24
N GLY A 121 5.25 -10.04 2.54
CA GLY A 121 5.19 -11.49 2.62
C GLY A 121 6.52 -12.15 2.30
N ASP A 122 7.17 -11.71 1.22
CA ASP A 122 8.50 -12.17 0.81
C ASP A 122 9.59 -11.82 1.86
N VAL A 123 9.61 -10.58 2.38
CA VAL A 123 10.55 -10.20 3.47
C VAL A 123 10.38 -11.11 4.69
N ILE A 124 9.14 -11.30 5.14
CA ILE A 124 8.86 -12.12 6.34
C ILE A 124 9.27 -13.58 6.10
N TYR A 125 9.02 -14.10 4.89
CA TYR A 125 9.43 -15.44 4.50
C TYR A 125 10.97 -15.59 4.56
N ASP A 126 11.71 -14.64 4.00
CA ASP A 126 13.19 -14.66 4.00
C ASP A 126 13.80 -14.44 5.39
N LEU A 127 13.19 -13.59 6.24
CA LEU A 127 13.56 -13.45 7.64
C LEU A 127 13.23 -14.71 8.47
N GLY A 128 12.45 -15.63 7.92
CA GLY A 128 11.86 -16.83 8.52
C GLY A 128 12.83 -17.93 9.00
N GLN A 129 14.13 -17.67 9.16
CA GLN A 129 15.02 -18.55 9.93
C GLN A 129 14.77 -18.45 11.45
N ALA A 130 14.05 -17.43 11.95
CA ALA A 130 13.52 -17.42 13.31
C ALA A 130 12.12 -16.79 13.37
N GLU A 131 11.12 -17.56 13.79
CA GLU A 131 9.73 -17.11 14.05
C GLU A 131 9.67 -15.84 14.94
N LYS A 132 10.68 -15.66 15.80
CA LYS A 132 10.85 -14.47 16.65
C LYS A 132 11.10 -13.19 15.84
N ASP A 133 11.83 -13.27 14.73
CA ASP A 133 12.19 -12.12 13.90
C ASP A 133 11.01 -11.69 13.03
N ALA A 134 10.22 -12.63 12.51
CA ALA A 134 8.92 -12.33 11.88
C ALA A 134 7.94 -11.67 12.87
N ASN A 135 7.86 -12.20 14.10
CA ASN A 135 7.02 -11.61 15.14
C ASN A 135 7.47 -10.22 15.58
N ASN A 136 8.78 -9.98 15.63
CA ASN A 136 9.33 -8.66 15.92
C ASN A 136 9.12 -7.71 14.74
N TRP A 137 9.30 -8.16 13.51
CA TRP A 137 9.01 -7.39 12.30
C TRP A 137 7.55 -6.95 12.31
N ASN A 138 6.61 -7.87 12.53
CA ASN A 138 5.18 -7.56 12.61
C ASN A 138 4.86 -6.61 13.77
N LYS A 139 5.52 -6.75 14.93
CA LYS A 139 5.38 -5.80 16.06
C LYS A 139 5.97 -4.42 15.78
N MET A 140 7.02 -4.32 14.99
CA MET A 140 7.64 -3.04 14.61
C MET A 140 6.84 -2.34 13.52
N VAL A 141 6.23 -3.12 12.62
CA VAL A 141 5.27 -2.63 11.64
C VAL A 141 3.93 -2.27 12.30
N ASN A 142 3.53 -2.91 13.40
CA ASN A 142 2.38 -2.49 14.21
C ASN A 142 2.46 -0.99 14.51
N TYR A 143 1.44 -0.29 14.02
CA TYR A 143 1.62 1.07 13.56
C TYR A 143 1.58 2.10 14.69
N HIS A 144 2.66 2.85 14.79
CA HIS A 144 2.63 4.24 15.21
C HIS A 144 3.46 5.01 14.19
N VAL A 145 2.82 5.48 13.10
CA VAL A 145 3.51 6.34 12.12
C VAL A 145 3.98 7.56 12.88
N VAL A 146 5.27 7.63 13.16
CA VAL A 146 5.88 8.83 13.72
C VAL A 146 5.76 9.86 12.61
N GLY A 147 4.92 10.88 12.82
CA GLY A 147 4.65 11.94 11.84
C GLY A 147 5.88 12.74 11.37
N GLY A 148 7.09 12.36 11.79
CA GLY A 148 8.36 12.90 11.30
C GLY A 148 8.94 12.20 10.06
N LEU A 149 8.46 11.01 9.68
CA LEU A 149 8.95 10.27 8.50
C LEU A 149 8.22 10.61 7.20
N LEU A 150 7.02 11.19 7.30
CA LEU A 150 6.26 11.66 6.14
C LEU A 150 6.36 13.18 6.15
N THR A 151 7.20 13.73 5.28
CA THR A 151 7.25 15.18 5.03
C THR A 151 5.82 15.65 4.77
N PRO A 152 5.27 16.63 5.51
CA PRO A 152 3.90 17.06 5.30
C PRO A 152 3.78 17.64 3.89
N ILE A 153 3.12 16.90 3.00
CA ILE A 153 2.56 17.45 1.77
C ILE A 153 1.58 18.55 2.23
N PRO A 154 1.62 19.78 1.68
CA PRO A 154 0.70 20.82 2.07
C PRO A 154 -0.73 20.44 1.63
N ILE A 155 -1.45 19.76 2.52
CA ILE A 155 -2.80 19.25 2.27
C ILE A 155 -3.83 20.37 2.47
N VAL A 156 -4.73 20.49 1.48
CA VAL A 156 -5.80 21.49 1.42
C VAL A 156 -7.06 20.96 2.13
N GLY A 157 -7.33 21.42 3.35
CA GLY A 157 -8.63 21.30 4.04
C GLY A 157 -8.81 20.09 4.98
N ASP A 158 -9.59 20.29 6.05
CA ASP A 158 -9.81 19.32 7.15
C ASP A 158 -10.34 17.95 6.69
N GLY A 159 -11.17 17.91 5.65
CA GLY A 159 -11.75 16.66 5.14
C GLY A 159 -10.70 15.74 4.51
N VAL A 160 -9.69 16.31 3.84
CA VAL A 160 -8.59 15.54 3.24
C VAL A 160 -7.67 14.99 4.30
N GLN A 161 -7.33 15.82 5.29
CA GLN A 161 -6.54 15.41 6.46
C GLN A 161 -7.20 14.24 7.18
N ARG A 162 -8.52 14.27 7.41
CA ARG A 162 -9.23 13.15 8.05
C ARG A 162 -9.15 11.85 7.25
N ILE A 163 -9.21 11.88 5.92
CA ILE A 163 -9.07 10.66 5.10
C ILE A 163 -7.64 10.13 5.18
N VAL A 164 -6.65 11.01 5.09
CA VAL A 164 -5.23 10.65 5.17
C VAL A 164 -4.86 10.10 6.54
N ASP A 165 -5.19 10.82 7.61
CA ASP A 165 -4.99 10.40 9.01
C ASP A 165 -5.61 9.03 9.24
N TRP A 166 -6.80 8.82 8.66
CA TRP A 166 -7.52 7.59 8.84
C TRP A 166 -6.90 6.44 8.05
N GLY A 167 -6.47 6.64 6.80
CA GLY A 167 -5.72 5.64 6.04
C GLY A 167 -4.39 5.25 6.71
N LEU A 168 -3.75 6.19 7.43
CA LEU A 168 -2.61 5.90 8.30
C LEU A 168 -3.01 5.14 9.58
N SER A 169 -4.23 5.34 10.08
CA SER A 169 -4.75 4.72 11.31
C SER A 169 -5.45 3.36 11.12
N GLY A 170 -6.08 3.08 9.98
CA GLY A 170 -6.68 1.77 9.67
C GLY A 170 -5.62 0.67 9.65
N SER A 171 -4.42 1.02 9.18
CA SER A 171 -3.18 0.29 9.40
C SER A 171 -2.93 -0.12 10.88
N VAL A 172 -3.31 0.73 11.85
CA VAL A 172 -3.02 0.59 13.29
C VAL A 172 -3.97 -0.36 14.02
N ASN A 173 -5.25 -0.40 13.67
CA ASN A 173 -6.26 -0.97 14.56
C ASN A 173 -6.45 -2.50 14.43
N ASP A 174 -6.04 -3.11 13.31
CA ASP A 174 -6.40 -4.50 13.00
C ASP A 174 -5.51 -5.56 13.68
N SER A 175 -4.47 -5.15 14.42
CA SER A 175 -3.49 -6.08 15.01
C SER A 175 -3.67 -6.37 16.50
N ASN A 176 -4.75 -5.88 17.12
CA ASN A 176 -5.09 -6.18 18.53
C ASN A 176 -6.01 -7.41 18.69
N ALA A 177 -6.64 -7.89 17.62
CA ALA A 177 -7.62 -8.97 17.70
C ALA A 177 -7.06 -10.27 17.10
N LYS A 178 -6.59 -11.14 17.99
CA LYS A 178 -6.32 -12.58 17.80
C LYS A 178 -5.11 -12.94 16.95
N VAL A 179 -4.08 -13.45 17.60
CA VAL A 179 -3.08 -14.25 16.90
C VAL A 179 -2.76 -15.52 17.70
N ASP A 180 -3.54 -16.57 17.45
CA ASP A 180 -3.20 -17.96 17.78
C ASP A 180 -2.19 -18.49 16.73
N ALA A 181 -1.39 -19.51 17.08
CA ALA A 181 -0.30 -20.01 16.22
C ALA A 181 -0.80 -20.51 14.84
N GLU A 182 -1.99 -21.08 14.77
CA GLU A 182 -2.64 -21.54 13.52
C GLU A 182 -3.07 -20.37 12.62
N THR A 183 -3.46 -19.24 13.22
CA THR A 183 -3.76 -18.00 12.51
C THR A 183 -2.50 -17.40 11.90
N ARG A 184 -1.32 -17.59 12.49
CA ARG A 184 -0.04 -17.10 11.95
C ARG A 184 0.35 -17.78 10.65
N GLU A 185 0.21 -19.10 10.56
CA GLU A 185 0.52 -19.83 9.32
C GLU A 185 -0.40 -19.41 8.16
N ASN A 186 -1.65 -19.06 8.47
CA ASN A 186 -2.62 -18.57 7.49
C ASN A 186 -2.45 -17.07 7.18
N MET A 187 -2.07 -16.22 8.15
CA MET A 187 -1.70 -14.81 7.91
C MET A 187 -0.43 -14.68 7.08
N ILE A 188 0.54 -15.60 7.26
CA ILE A 188 1.73 -15.68 6.39
C ILE A 188 1.32 -15.99 4.95
N LYS A 189 0.20 -16.70 4.73
CA LYS A 189 -0.32 -17.06 3.40
C LYS A 189 -1.29 -16.02 2.82
N HIS A 190 -1.90 -15.18 3.64
CA HIS A 190 -2.86 -14.15 3.23
C HIS A 190 -2.68 -12.89 4.08
N TYR A 191 -1.76 -12.01 3.67
CA TYR A 191 -1.77 -10.63 4.14
C TYR A 191 -2.93 -9.92 3.43
N ASP A 192 -4.03 -9.68 4.15
CA ASP A 192 -5.21 -8.93 3.69
C ASP A 192 -5.32 -7.56 4.37
N GLN A 193 -4.34 -7.20 5.21
CA GLN A 193 -4.32 -5.94 5.97
C GLN A 193 -4.39 -4.72 5.04
N GLY A 194 -3.66 -4.73 3.92
CA GLY A 194 -3.75 -3.68 2.91
C GLY A 194 -5.14 -3.60 2.26
N GLN A 195 -5.78 -4.75 2.01
CA GLN A 195 -7.13 -4.79 1.44
C GLN A 195 -8.17 -4.23 2.41
N THR A 196 -8.14 -4.66 3.68
CA THR A 196 -8.98 -4.12 4.74
C THR A 196 -8.82 -2.61 4.80
N GLN A 197 -7.59 -2.11 4.91
CA GLN A 197 -7.29 -0.67 4.96
C GLN A 197 -7.86 0.11 3.76
N ILE A 198 -7.86 -0.46 2.55
CA ILE A 198 -8.44 0.19 1.38
C ILE A 198 -9.95 0.32 1.54
N TYR A 199 -10.66 -0.76 1.86
CA TYR A 199 -12.12 -0.73 2.08
C TYR A 199 -12.48 0.30 3.12
N GLU A 200 -11.78 0.19 4.23
CA GLU A 200 -11.82 1.09 5.34
C GLU A 200 -11.71 2.56 4.86
N THR A 201 -10.69 2.88 4.06
CA THR A 201 -10.39 4.26 3.65
C THR A 201 -11.43 4.77 2.65
N LEU A 202 -11.90 3.89 1.76
CA LEU A 202 -13.00 4.18 0.83
C LEU A 202 -14.30 4.46 1.56
N ARG A 203 -14.65 3.62 2.54
CA ARG A 203 -15.84 3.80 3.38
C ARG A 203 -15.78 5.16 4.06
N LYS A 204 -14.66 5.48 4.69
CA LYS A 204 -14.48 6.76 5.39
C LYS A 204 -14.57 7.95 4.43
N ALA A 205 -13.94 7.85 3.26
CA ALA A 205 -14.04 8.87 2.23
C ALA A 205 -15.49 9.13 1.81
N ALA A 206 -16.31 8.08 1.64
CA ALA A 206 -17.71 8.25 1.31
C ALA A 206 -18.56 8.81 2.47
N LEU A 207 -18.35 8.34 3.70
CA LEU A 207 -19.06 8.82 4.89
C LEU A 207 -18.79 10.31 5.17
N GLU A 208 -17.54 10.77 5.01
CA GLU A 208 -17.17 12.19 5.16
C GLU A 208 -17.88 13.10 4.14
N ARG A 209 -18.42 12.52 3.06
CA ARG A 209 -19.16 13.22 2.01
C ARG A 209 -20.66 13.11 2.15
N GLY A 210 -21.15 12.55 3.25
CA GLY A 210 -22.57 12.51 3.58
C GLY A 210 -23.30 11.26 3.09
N LEU A 211 -22.59 10.24 2.61
CA LEU A 211 -23.19 8.92 2.44
C LEU A 211 -23.46 8.30 3.81
N THR A 212 -24.55 7.57 3.92
CA THR A 212 -24.90 6.76 5.09
C THR A 212 -24.34 5.35 4.96
N GLU A 213 -24.15 4.65 6.08
CA GLU A 213 -23.77 3.22 6.05
C GLU A 213 -24.77 2.38 5.25
N ALA A 214 -26.06 2.69 5.35
CA ALA A 214 -27.12 2.02 4.57
C ALA A 214 -26.99 2.24 3.05
N GLU A 215 -26.50 3.40 2.60
CA GLU A 215 -26.20 3.62 1.18
C GLU A 215 -24.96 2.84 0.73
N LEU A 216 -23.96 2.70 1.61
CA LEU A 216 -22.74 1.95 1.30
C LEU A 216 -22.98 0.45 1.24
N ASP A 217 -23.82 -0.08 2.14
CA ASP A 217 -24.16 -1.50 2.23
C ASP A 217 -25.33 -1.89 1.29
N ALA A 218 -25.83 -0.96 0.49
CA ALA A 218 -26.90 -1.24 -0.47
C ALA A 218 -26.40 -2.11 -1.62
N SER A 219 -27.11 -3.20 -1.90
CA SER A 219 -26.91 -4.03 -3.10
C SER A 219 -28.22 -4.12 -3.91
N PRO A 220 -28.23 -3.75 -5.21
CA PRO A 220 -27.08 -3.29 -5.97
C PRO A 220 -26.64 -1.86 -5.58
N GLY A 221 -25.33 -1.61 -5.48
CA GLY A 221 -24.73 -0.30 -5.18
C GLY A 221 -23.31 -0.13 -5.71
N GLU A 222 -22.90 1.13 -5.94
CA GLU A 222 -21.55 1.43 -6.46
C GLU A 222 -20.45 1.01 -5.47
N TYR A 223 -20.64 1.28 -4.18
CA TYR A 223 -19.66 0.90 -3.18
C TYR A 223 -19.58 -0.63 -2.97
N GLU A 224 -20.71 -1.27 -2.62
CA GLU A 224 -20.78 -2.70 -2.27
C GLU A 224 -20.41 -3.60 -3.44
N ASP A 225 -21.06 -3.46 -4.60
CA ASP A 225 -20.93 -4.44 -5.68
C ASP A 225 -19.81 -4.11 -6.68
N HIS A 226 -19.33 -2.86 -6.73
CA HIS A 226 -18.35 -2.42 -7.71
C HIS A 226 -17.00 -2.02 -7.10
N LEU A 227 -16.95 -1.01 -6.24
CA LEU A 227 -15.68 -0.53 -5.67
C LEU A 227 -15.02 -1.60 -4.80
N GLN A 228 -15.78 -2.37 -4.03
CA GLN A 228 -15.20 -3.46 -3.24
C GLN A 228 -14.68 -4.60 -4.12
N SER A 229 -15.46 -5.04 -5.11
CA SER A 229 -15.05 -6.12 -6.02
C SER A 229 -13.80 -5.74 -6.84
N ILE A 230 -13.73 -4.49 -7.32
CA ILE A 230 -12.54 -3.95 -7.99
C ILE A 230 -11.34 -3.96 -7.02
N THR A 231 -11.54 -3.54 -5.77
CA THR A 231 -10.49 -3.54 -4.76
C THR A 231 -9.93 -4.94 -4.55
N GLU A 232 -10.79 -5.92 -4.27
CA GLU A 232 -10.38 -7.32 -4.07
C GLU A 232 -9.59 -7.84 -5.27
N GLN A 233 -10.13 -7.71 -6.48
CA GLN A 233 -9.49 -8.23 -7.68
C GLN A 233 -8.11 -7.61 -7.92
N TRP A 234 -8.00 -6.28 -7.82
CA TRP A 234 -6.77 -5.59 -8.15
C TRP A 234 -5.73 -5.65 -7.04
N TYR A 235 -6.16 -5.78 -5.79
CA TYR A 235 -5.29 -6.11 -4.68
C TYR A 235 -4.60 -7.46 -4.89
N GLN A 236 -5.37 -8.52 -5.21
CA GLN A 236 -4.82 -9.84 -5.49
C GLN A 236 -3.88 -9.85 -6.72
N ASN A 237 -4.23 -9.09 -7.77
CA ASN A 237 -3.33 -8.92 -8.92
C ASN A 237 -2.02 -8.23 -8.53
N GLY A 238 -2.08 -7.22 -7.64
CA GLY A 238 -0.91 -6.53 -7.12
C GLY A 238 0.04 -7.48 -6.40
N MET A 239 -0.49 -8.34 -5.51
CA MET A 239 0.31 -9.36 -4.82
C MET A 239 0.99 -10.31 -5.81
N GLN A 240 0.22 -10.87 -6.75
CA GLN A 240 0.75 -11.80 -7.76
C GLN A 240 1.81 -11.15 -8.66
N ASP A 241 1.66 -9.87 -9.00
CA ASP A 241 2.64 -9.14 -9.79
C ASP A 241 3.93 -8.86 -9.00
N ALA A 242 3.84 -8.64 -7.68
CA ALA A 242 5.00 -8.52 -6.81
C ALA A 242 5.77 -9.85 -6.75
N ASP A 243 5.08 -10.97 -6.50
CA ASP A 243 5.67 -12.31 -6.44
C ASP A 243 6.46 -12.63 -7.72
N LYS A 244 5.85 -12.42 -8.89
CA LYS A 244 6.50 -12.60 -10.19
C LYS A 244 7.71 -11.69 -10.36
N SER A 245 7.64 -10.45 -9.87
CA SER A 245 8.74 -9.49 -9.98
C SER A 245 9.94 -9.90 -9.12
N MET A 246 9.70 -10.51 -7.96
CA MET A 246 10.73 -11.01 -7.06
C MET A 246 11.26 -12.39 -7.46
N GLY A 247 10.65 -13.05 -8.45
CA GLY A 247 11.13 -14.31 -9.03
C GLY A 247 10.51 -15.56 -8.41
N GLN A 248 9.36 -15.42 -7.74
CA GLN A 248 8.54 -16.50 -7.22
C GLN A 248 7.55 -17.06 -8.26
#